data_AF-A0A7X6R5Z9-F1
#
_entry.id   AF-A0A7X6R5Z9-F1
#
_cell.length_a   1.000
_cell.length_b   1.000
_cell.length_c   1.000
_cell.angle_alpha   90.00
_cell.angle_beta   90.00
_cell.angle_gamma   90.00
#
_symmetry.space_group_name_H-M   'P 1'
#
loop_
_entity.id
_entity.type
_entity.pdbx_description
1 polymer ?
#
loop_
_entity_poly.entity_id
_entity_poly.type
_entity_poly.pdbx_seq_one_letter_code
_entity_poly.pdbx_strand_id
1 'polypeptide(L)'
;MTDAIHLPGTTPKDDRVPPLQGLLVAESDRQISVRVAEGTWTFSRSDVLRVVDSAAPRTDQDGRPVLVDIRAGATADFTRRLRIDLVDRPMTIPESPSEALGDEQLRQLTETWADRLQLVDCPGSGGATFTYCQTKSINGSDDGINCDSLD
;
A
#
# COMPACT_ATOMS: atom_id res chain seq x y z
N MET A 1 62.16 12.25 -16.30
CA MET A 1 61.06 13.21 -16.06
C MET A 1 59.80 12.42 -16.35
N THR A 2 59.26 11.76 -15.33
CA THR A 2 58.20 10.75 -15.48
C THR A 2 57.07 11.18 -14.57
N ASP A 3 55.95 11.52 -15.19
CA ASP A 3 54.74 12.04 -14.57
C ASP A 3 54.21 11.10 -13.49
N ALA A 4 53.98 11.67 -12.31
CA ALA A 4 53.24 11.03 -11.24
C ALA A 4 51.75 11.10 -11.57
N ILE A 5 51.16 9.96 -11.91
CA ILE A 5 49.71 9.81 -12.01
C ILE A 5 49.16 9.91 -10.59
N HIS A 6 48.59 11.06 -10.25
CA HIS A 6 47.82 11.25 -9.03
C HIS A 6 46.51 10.45 -9.13
N LEU A 7 46.46 9.27 -8.52
CA LEU A 7 45.19 8.61 -8.22
C LEU A 7 44.43 9.46 -7.18
N PRO A 8 43.14 9.81 -7.43
CA PRO A 8 42.35 10.51 -6.43
C PRO A 8 42.07 9.59 -5.23
N GLY A 9 42.59 10.03 -4.09
CA GLY A 9 42.27 9.67 -2.71
C GLY A 9 41.35 8.48 -2.47
N THR A 10 41.95 7.36 -2.06
CA THR A 10 41.30 6.39 -1.17
C THR A 10 40.91 7.09 0.14
N THR A 11 39.63 7.40 0.29
CA THR A 11 39.05 7.81 1.59
C THR A 11 39.19 6.68 2.63
N PRO A 12 39.31 7.00 3.93
CA PRO A 12 39.53 6.00 4.99
C PRO A 12 38.40 4.95 5.02
N LYS A 13 38.79 3.70 5.21
CA LYS A 13 37.96 2.50 4.97
C LYS A 13 37.15 2.04 6.19
N ASP A 14 37.13 2.79 7.29
CA ASP A 14 36.88 2.22 8.62
C ASP A 14 35.49 2.51 9.24
N ASP A 15 34.61 3.27 8.55
CA ASP A 15 33.27 3.57 9.09
C ASP A 15 32.14 3.45 8.05
N ARG A 16 32.41 2.72 6.95
CA ARG A 16 31.45 2.60 5.85
C ARG A 16 30.57 1.37 6.07
N VAL A 17 29.30 1.60 6.37
CA VAL A 17 28.26 0.57 6.37
C VAL A 17 28.26 -0.11 4.99
N PRO A 18 28.21 -1.46 4.91
CA PRO A 18 28.11 -2.16 3.64
C PRO A 18 26.95 -1.63 2.78
N PRO A 19 27.13 -1.50 1.46
CA PRO A 19 26.06 -1.01 0.58
C PRO A 19 24.85 -1.94 0.64
N LEU A 20 23.67 -1.35 0.74
CA LEU A 20 22.40 -2.07 0.66
C LEU A 20 22.15 -2.49 -0.77
N GLN A 21 22.05 -3.80 -1.01
CA GLN A 21 21.70 -4.37 -2.30
C GLN A 21 20.21 -4.69 -2.36
N GLY A 22 19.53 -4.24 -3.42
CA GLY A 22 18.12 -4.54 -3.62
C GLY A 22 17.56 -3.99 -4.93
N LEU A 23 16.24 -3.92 -5.03
CA LEU A 23 15.53 -3.31 -6.14
C LEU A 23 15.04 -1.92 -5.71
N LEU A 24 15.40 -0.88 -6.45
CA LEU A 24 14.81 0.44 -6.28
C LEU A 24 13.38 0.42 -6.79
N VAL A 25 12.43 0.65 -5.90
CA VAL A 25 10.98 0.56 -6.18
C VAL A 25 10.28 1.92 -6.14
N ALA A 26 10.88 2.91 -5.47
CA ALA A 26 10.45 4.29 -5.51
C ALA A 26 11.64 5.22 -5.27
N GLU A 27 11.68 6.36 -5.97
CA GLU A 27 12.65 7.43 -5.76
C GLU A 27 11.93 8.78 -5.92
N SER A 28 12.15 9.66 -4.95
CA SER A 28 11.67 11.03 -4.94
C SER A 28 12.75 11.94 -4.38
N ASP A 29 12.51 13.26 -4.43
CA ASP A 29 13.44 14.23 -3.85
C ASP A 29 13.59 14.10 -2.32
N ARG A 30 12.62 13.46 -1.66
CA ARG A 30 12.60 13.32 -0.19
C ARG A 30 12.98 11.93 0.28
N GLN A 31 12.68 10.88 -0.49
CA GLN A 31 12.80 9.51 -0.03
C GLN A 31 13.19 8.55 -1.15
N ILE A 32 13.87 7.47 -0.76
CA ILE A 32 14.19 6.32 -1.59
C ILE A 32 13.69 5.05 -0.91
N SER A 33 13.01 4.19 -1.67
CA SER A 33 12.58 2.88 -1.22
C SER A 33 13.30 1.77 -1.98
N VAL A 34 13.94 0.87 -1.23
CA VAL A 34 14.69 -0.28 -1.74
C VAL A 34 14.06 -1.57 -1.22
N ARG A 35 13.58 -2.40 -2.13
CA ARG A 35 13.06 -3.73 -1.83
C ARG A 35 14.20 -4.75 -1.76
N VAL A 36 14.24 -5.49 -0.67
CA VAL A 36 15.15 -6.61 -0.39
C VAL A 36 14.33 -7.89 -0.21
N ALA A 37 14.99 -9.02 0.03
CA ALA A 37 14.30 -10.31 0.17
C ALA A 37 13.29 -10.30 1.33
N GLU A 38 13.61 -9.59 2.41
CA GLU A 38 12.82 -9.58 3.65
C GLU A 38 11.70 -8.54 3.66
N GLY A 39 11.77 -7.50 2.82
CA GLY A 39 10.85 -6.37 2.90
C GLY A 39 11.33 -5.16 2.09
N THR A 40 10.84 -3.97 2.44
CA THR A 40 11.22 -2.71 1.80
C THR A 40 11.75 -1.75 2.84
N TRP A 41 12.96 -1.27 2.61
CA TRP A 41 13.57 -0.18 3.36
C TRP A 41 13.23 1.15 2.71
N THR A 42 12.87 2.15 3.51
CA THR A 42 12.66 3.53 3.05
C THR A 42 13.57 4.48 3.81
N PHE A 43 14.39 5.22 3.06
CA PHE A 43 15.37 6.16 3.58
C PHE A 43 15.01 7.58 3.19
N SER A 44 15.37 8.56 4.02
CA SER A 44 15.41 9.96 3.60
C SER A 44 16.48 10.13 2.52
N ARG A 45 16.20 10.92 1.48
CA ARG A 45 17.13 11.14 0.36
C ARG A 45 18.44 11.76 0.82
N SER A 46 18.41 12.62 1.84
CA SER A 46 19.60 13.24 2.44
C SER A 46 20.57 12.26 3.11
N ASP A 47 20.11 11.06 3.45
CA ASP A 47 20.92 10.02 4.08
C ASP A 47 21.53 9.03 3.09
N VAL A 48 21.12 9.10 1.83
CA VAL A 48 21.66 8.27 0.74
C VAL A 48 22.86 8.94 0.12
N LEU A 49 24.04 8.36 0.31
CA LEU A 49 25.30 8.90 -0.21
C LEU A 49 25.46 8.63 -1.70
N ARG A 50 25.01 7.45 -2.16
CA ARG A 50 25.16 7.03 -3.55
C ARG A 50 24.16 5.93 -3.90
N VAL A 51 23.65 5.97 -5.14
CA VAL A 51 22.87 4.88 -5.75
C VAL A 51 23.58 4.47 -7.03
N VAL A 52 23.89 3.18 -7.16
CA VAL A 52 24.57 2.62 -8.33
C VAL A 52 23.71 1.50 -8.89
N ASP A 53 23.51 1.47 -10.20
CA ASP A 53 22.84 0.34 -10.83
C ASP A 53 23.68 -0.93 -10.66
N SER A 54 23.05 -2.01 -10.24
CA SER A 54 23.71 -3.30 -10.04
C SER A 54 23.57 -4.15 -11.32
N ALA A 55 24.63 -4.89 -11.65
CA ALA A 55 24.63 -5.83 -12.77
C ALA A 55 23.87 -7.14 -12.46
N ALA A 56 23.14 -7.20 -11.33
CA ALA A 56 22.32 -8.35 -10.99
C ALA A 56 21.26 -8.61 -12.08
N PRO A 57 20.97 -9.89 -12.38
CA PRO A 57 19.96 -10.23 -13.38
C PRO A 57 18.63 -9.58 -13.00
N ARG A 58 18.01 -8.92 -13.97
CA ARG A 58 16.65 -8.39 -13.81
C ARG A 58 15.72 -9.55 -13.48
N THR A 59 15.19 -9.55 -12.28
CA THR A 59 14.06 -10.40 -11.91
C THR A 59 12.80 -9.80 -12.55
N ASP A 60 11.79 -10.62 -12.79
CA ASP A 60 10.45 -10.21 -13.29
C ASP A 60 9.66 -9.34 -12.27
N GLN A 61 10.36 -8.82 -11.26
CA GLN A 61 9.79 -7.97 -10.22
C GLN A 61 9.97 -6.50 -10.59
N ASP A 62 8.93 -5.71 -10.37
CA ASP A 62 8.98 -4.25 -10.57
C ASP A 62 10.11 -3.61 -9.74
N GLY A 63 11.07 -2.99 -10.44
CA GLY A 63 12.16 -2.20 -9.86
C GLY A 63 13.48 -2.34 -10.62
N ARG A 64 14.40 -1.38 -10.43
CA ARG A 64 15.77 -1.46 -10.99
C ARG A 64 16.75 -1.99 -9.94
N PRO A 65 17.61 -2.97 -10.25
CA PRO A 65 18.59 -3.48 -9.29
C PRO A 65 19.64 -2.41 -8.97
N VAL A 66 19.87 -2.14 -7.68
CA VAL A 66 20.77 -1.09 -7.20
C VAL A 66 21.62 -1.54 -6.00
N LEU A 67 22.78 -0.89 -5.85
CA LEU A 67 23.59 -0.83 -4.65
C LEU A 67 23.51 0.59 -4.08
N VAL A 68 23.09 0.71 -2.83
CA VAL A 68 22.86 2.00 -2.16
C VAL A 68 23.83 2.15 -0.99
N ASP A 69 24.68 3.15 -1.05
CA ASP A 69 25.52 3.56 0.08
C ASP A 69 24.71 4.50 0.99
N ILE A 70 24.62 4.14 2.26
CA ILE A 70 23.84 4.88 3.26
C ILE A 70 24.79 5.49 4.29
N ARG A 71 24.48 6.71 4.73
CA ARG A 71 25.23 7.40 5.80
C ARG A 71 25.17 6.59 7.10
N ALA A 72 26.30 6.42 7.78
CA ALA A 72 26.34 5.78 9.09
C ALA A 72 25.43 6.54 10.08
N GLY A 73 24.64 5.80 10.87
CA GLY A 73 23.68 6.36 11.81
C GLY A 73 22.36 6.88 11.20
N ALA A 74 22.13 6.68 9.90
CA ALA A 74 20.84 7.01 9.29
C ALA A 74 19.71 6.15 9.84
N THR A 75 18.54 6.76 10.05
CA THR A 75 17.29 6.07 10.38
C THR A 75 16.53 5.72 9.12
N ALA A 76 15.82 4.59 9.14
CA ALA A 76 15.04 4.12 8.01
C ALA A 76 13.79 3.39 8.49
N ASP A 77 12.73 3.46 7.68
CA ASP A 77 11.53 2.68 7.91
C ASP A 77 11.66 1.34 7.20
N PHE A 78 11.32 0.25 7.89
CA PHE A 78 11.27 -1.08 7.31
C PHE A 78 9.83 -1.60 7.29
N THR A 79 9.33 -1.90 6.09
CA THR A 79 7.99 -2.47 5.91
C THR A 79 8.08 -3.86 5.32
N ARG A 80 7.39 -4.82 5.94
CA ARG A 80 7.23 -6.19 5.44
C ARG A 80 5.75 -6.58 5.48
N ARG A 81 5.24 -7.11 4.38
CA ARG A 81 3.91 -7.71 4.33
C ARG A 81 3.99 -9.16 4.84
N LEU A 82 3.25 -9.47 5.89
CA LEU A 82 3.08 -10.81 6.40
C LEU A 82 1.64 -11.26 6.15
N ARG A 83 1.46 -12.48 5.69
CA ARG A 83 0.16 -13.13 5.70
C ARG A 83 0.07 -13.92 6.99
N ILE A 84 -0.93 -13.61 7.80
CA ILE A 84 -1.24 -14.35 9.02
C ILE A 84 -2.33 -15.34 8.63
N ASP A 85 -1.99 -16.63 8.61
CA ASP A 85 -2.98 -17.67 8.41
C ASP A 85 -3.73 -17.88 9.72
N LEU A 86 -5.05 -17.69 9.69
CA LEU A 86 -5.92 -17.98 10.82
C LEU A 86 -6.22 -19.47 10.82
N VAL A 87 -5.70 -20.19 11.80
CA VAL A 87 -5.98 -21.62 11.98
C VAL A 87 -7.42 -21.87 12.45
N ASP A 88 -7.95 -20.93 13.23
CA ASP A 88 -9.34 -20.87 13.68
C ASP A 88 -9.91 -19.47 13.40
N ARG A 89 -11.16 -19.40 12.96
CA ARG A 89 -11.85 -18.14 12.71
C ARG A 89 -12.24 -17.49 14.05
N PRO A 90 -11.71 -16.31 14.39
CA PRO A 90 -12.12 -15.60 15.61
C PRO A 90 -13.60 -15.21 15.51
N MET A 91 -14.32 -15.26 16.63
CA MET A 91 -15.76 -14.91 16.71
C MET A 91 -16.09 -13.49 16.21
N THR A 92 -15.07 -12.63 16.07
CA THR A 92 -15.18 -11.25 15.61
C THR A 92 -15.21 -11.09 14.09
N ILE A 93 -14.86 -12.12 13.32
CA ILE A 93 -15.01 -12.07 11.86
C ILE A 93 -16.42 -12.55 11.52
N PRO A 94 -17.28 -11.71 10.93
CA PRO A 94 -18.66 -12.09 10.61
C PRO A 94 -18.69 -13.28 9.64
N GLU A 95 -19.75 -14.07 9.72
CA GLU A 95 -19.91 -15.23 8.85
C GLU A 95 -20.24 -14.75 7.45
N SER A 96 -19.74 -15.45 6.43
CA SER A 96 -20.32 -15.30 5.09
C SER A 96 -21.82 -15.50 5.24
N PRO A 97 -22.67 -14.55 4.81
CA PRO A 97 -24.11 -14.70 4.92
C PRO A 97 -24.51 -16.05 4.31
N SER A 98 -25.13 -16.91 5.12
CA SER A 98 -25.71 -18.15 4.61
C SER A 98 -27.04 -17.82 3.95
N GLU A 99 -27.38 -18.54 2.89
CA GLU A 99 -28.69 -18.38 2.24
C GLU A 99 -29.79 -18.69 3.25
N ALA A 100 -30.57 -17.65 3.58
CA ALA A 100 -31.71 -17.77 4.45
C ALA A 100 -32.94 -18.26 3.66
N LEU A 101 -33.84 -18.94 4.35
CA LEU A 101 -35.12 -19.34 3.77
C LEU A 101 -35.89 -18.08 3.33
N GLY A 102 -36.04 -17.91 2.02
CA GLY A 102 -36.75 -16.77 1.43
C GLY A 102 -35.85 -15.79 0.67
N ASP A 103 -34.53 -15.97 0.65
CA ASP A 103 -33.62 -15.10 -0.11
C ASP A 103 -33.94 -15.12 -1.61
N GLU A 104 -34.33 -16.27 -2.15
CA GLU A 104 -34.79 -16.38 -3.53
C GLU A 104 -36.04 -15.53 -3.80
N GLN A 105 -37.00 -15.58 -2.87
CA GLN A 105 -38.24 -14.81 -2.97
C GLN A 105 -37.97 -13.31 -2.80
N LEU A 106 -37.09 -12.94 -1.87
CA LEU A 106 -36.66 -11.56 -1.66
C LEU A 106 -35.92 -11.02 -2.89
N ARG A 107 -35.05 -11.83 -3.51
CA ARG A 107 -34.35 -11.50 -4.75
C ARG A 107 -35.33 -11.21 -5.88
N GLN A 108 -36.28 -12.09 -6.14
CA GLN A 108 -37.30 -11.91 -7.18
C GLN A 108 -38.16 -10.66 -6.95
N LEU A 109 -38.52 -10.37 -5.70
CA LEU A 109 -39.25 -9.15 -5.35
C LEU A 109 -38.39 -7.91 -5.57
N THR A 110 -37.10 -7.97 -5.23
CA THR A 110 -36.15 -6.86 -5.40
C THR A 110 -35.93 -6.55 -6.88
N GLU A 111 -35.74 -7.57 -7.72
CA GLU A 111 -35.64 -7.44 -9.18
C GLU A 111 -36.91 -6.80 -9.76
N THR A 112 -38.09 -7.29 -9.36
CA THR A 112 -39.38 -6.73 -9.79
C THR A 112 -39.53 -5.26 -9.42
N TRP A 113 -39.02 -4.85 -8.25
CA TRP A 113 -39.07 -3.46 -7.81
C TRP A 113 -38.05 -2.59 -8.55
N ALA A 114 -36.83 -3.08 -8.75
CA ALA A 114 -35.80 -2.39 -9.51
C ALA A 114 -36.25 -2.08 -10.94
N ASP A 115 -36.88 -3.06 -11.60
CA ASP A 115 -37.46 -2.89 -12.94
C ASP A 115 -38.54 -1.81 -12.98
N ARG A 116 -39.46 -1.83 -12.00
CA ARG A 116 -40.54 -0.83 -11.91
C ARG A 116 -40.01 0.58 -11.66
N LEU A 117 -38.93 0.68 -10.91
CA LEU A 117 -38.30 1.95 -10.53
C LEU A 117 -37.25 2.41 -11.54
N GLN A 118 -36.97 1.62 -12.60
CA GLN A 118 -35.94 1.88 -13.60
C GLN A 118 -34.57 2.14 -12.96
N LEU A 119 -34.25 1.41 -11.89
CA LEU A 119 -32.95 1.52 -11.23
C LEU A 119 -31.87 0.99 -12.17
N VAL A 120 -30.82 1.78 -12.39
CA VAL A 120 -29.68 1.35 -13.19
C VAL A 120 -28.81 0.45 -12.33
N ASP A 121 -28.52 -0.76 -12.82
CA ASP A 121 -27.55 -1.65 -12.19
C ASP A 121 -26.15 -1.02 -12.28
N CYS A 122 -25.68 -0.49 -11.16
CA CYS A 122 -24.29 -0.07 -10.99
C CYS A 122 -23.49 -1.28 -10.49
N PRO A 123 -22.60 -1.87 -11.32
CA PRO A 123 -21.74 -2.95 -10.86
C PRO A 123 -20.80 -2.41 -9.76
N GLY A 124 -20.97 -2.92 -8.54
CA GLY A 124 -20.17 -2.55 -7.36
C GLY A 124 -20.97 -2.11 -6.12
N SER A 125 -22.28 -1.86 -6.26
CA SER A 125 -23.17 -1.45 -5.14
C SER A 125 -24.13 -2.55 -4.69
N GLY A 126 -23.90 -3.80 -5.08
CA GLY A 126 -24.69 -4.94 -4.64
C GLY A 126 -24.58 -5.12 -3.13
N GLY A 127 -25.61 -4.71 -2.40
CA GLY A 127 -25.76 -4.94 -0.95
C GLY A 127 -25.77 -3.69 -0.07
N ALA A 128 -25.60 -2.47 -0.60
CA ALA A 128 -25.70 -1.27 0.21
C ALA A 128 -27.17 -0.81 0.35
N THR A 129 -27.85 -1.22 1.42
CA THR A 129 -29.10 -0.58 1.85
C THR A 129 -28.79 0.81 2.41
N PHE A 130 -28.90 1.83 1.55
CA PHE A 130 -28.83 3.23 1.99
C PHE A 130 -30.07 3.57 2.81
N THR A 131 -29.89 3.74 4.12
CA THR A 131 -30.95 4.27 5.00
C THR A 131 -30.81 5.80 5.03
N TYR A 132 -31.66 6.50 4.27
CA TYR A 132 -31.66 7.96 4.24
C TYR A 132 -32.56 8.51 5.36
N CYS A 133 -31.96 8.90 6.48
CA CYS A 133 -32.67 9.58 7.57
C CYS A 133 -32.70 11.08 7.34
N GLN A 134 -33.72 11.59 6.64
CA GLN A 134 -33.92 13.03 6.49
C GLN A 134 -34.53 13.62 7.76
N THR A 135 -33.72 14.29 8.59
CA THR A 135 -34.24 15.17 9.64
C THR A 135 -34.36 16.58 9.07
N LYS A 136 -35.59 17.02 8.78
CA LYS A 136 -35.83 18.42 8.42
C LYS A 136 -35.64 19.30 9.65
N SER A 137 -34.50 19.99 9.74
CA SER A 137 -34.31 21.06 10.71
C SER A 137 -34.98 22.34 10.16
N ILE A 138 -35.78 23.02 10.99
CA ILE A 138 -36.67 24.11 10.55
C ILE A 138 -35.93 25.41 10.16
N ASN A 139 -34.59 25.40 10.11
CA ASN A 139 -33.77 26.59 9.90
C ASN A 139 -32.70 26.45 8.80
N GLY A 140 -32.90 25.56 7.83
CA GLY A 140 -32.20 25.63 6.53
C GLY A 140 -30.75 25.18 6.51
N SER A 141 -30.27 24.47 7.53
CA SER A 141 -28.98 23.77 7.48
C SER A 141 -29.23 22.35 7.00
N ASP A 142 -28.88 22.07 5.74
CA ASP A 142 -28.87 20.73 5.16
C ASP A 142 -27.55 20.03 5.53
N ASP A 143 -27.38 19.79 6.83
CA ASP A 143 -26.25 19.03 7.33
C ASP A 143 -26.60 17.55 7.22
N GLY A 144 -26.49 17.02 6.00
CA GLY A 144 -26.48 15.59 5.75
C GLY A 144 -25.30 14.96 6.48
N ILE A 145 -25.54 14.41 7.67
CA ILE A 145 -24.56 13.58 8.37
C ILE A 145 -24.58 12.22 7.68
N ASN A 146 -23.58 11.97 6.85
CA ASN A 146 -23.22 10.61 6.48
C ASN A 146 -22.65 9.93 7.72
N CYS A 147 -23.47 9.13 8.39
CA CYS A 147 -22.98 8.15 9.34
C CYS A 147 -22.44 6.98 8.52
N ASP A 148 -21.18 7.07 8.09
CA ASP A 148 -20.44 5.88 7.68
C ASP A 148 -20.20 5.05 8.94
N SER A 149 -21.18 4.20 9.28
CA SER A 149 -20.97 3.10 10.23
C SER A 149 -20.11 2.05 9.53
N LEU A 150 -18.80 2.30 9.52
CA LEU A 150 -17.80 1.26 9.34
C LEU A 150 -17.70 0.51 10.67
N ASP A 151 -18.07 -0.77 10.66
CA ASP A 151 -17.50 -1.75 11.61
C ASP A 151 -15.97 -1.76 11.49
#